data_AF-A0A3M1AKQ4-F1
#
_entry.id   AF-A0A3M1AKQ4-F1
#
_cell.length_a   1.000
_cell.length_b   1.000
_cell.length_c   1.000
_cell.angle_alpha   90.00
_cell.angle_beta   90.00
_cell.angle_gamma   90.00
#
_symmetry.space_group_name_H-M   'P 1'
#
loop_
_entity.id
_entity.type
_entity.pdbx_description
1 polymer ?
#
loop_
_entity_poly.entity_id
_entity_poly.type
_entity_poly.pdbx_seq_one_letter_code
_entity_poly.pdbx_strand_id
1 'polypeptide(L)'
;LGIDELILWDWGDGRVAQRPHEEAVAELVEVMRRTRPDVVITFGPDGISGHPDHVAISHLTTEAFRQYCVEMVDQAGEPQLYYVVRSAAILSCCLKRKKATDVLPVTTRINIRCSWPQKIAAMRAYQSQKHLIDALQKDVKAWNTRDELFHRAY
;
A
#
# COMPACT_ATOMS: atom_id res chain seq x y z
N LEU A 1 -3.37 15.99 1.81
CA LEU A 1 -3.20 15.07 0.66
C LEU A 1 -4.27 15.25 -0.41
N GLY A 2 -5.34 16.03 -0.17
CA GLY A 2 -6.43 16.17 -1.14
C GLY A 2 -7.28 14.91 -1.22
N ILE A 3 -7.54 14.28 -0.06
CA ILE A 3 -8.34 13.07 0.06
C ILE A 3 -9.73 13.50 0.52
N ASP A 4 -10.75 13.18 -0.29
CA ASP A 4 -12.14 13.54 -0.02
C ASP A 4 -12.85 12.52 0.89
N GLU A 5 -12.37 11.28 0.89
CA GLU A 5 -12.97 10.19 1.67
C GLU A 5 -11.92 9.35 2.42
N LEU A 6 -12.22 9.08 3.70
CA LEU A 6 -11.43 8.19 4.56
C LEU A 6 -12.34 7.11 5.13
N ILE A 7 -12.05 5.85 4.80
CA ILE A 7 -12.68 4.68 5.42
C ILE A 7 -11.71 4.15 6.48
N LEU A 8 -12.14 4.18 7.74
CA LEU A 8 -11.35 3.68 8.86
C LEU A 8 -12.12 2.58 9.57
N TRP A 9 -11.60 1.37 9.52
CA TRP A 9 -12.17 0.23 10.26
C TRP A 9 -11.50 0.06 11.62
N ASP A 10 -12.25 -0.48 12.57
CA ASP A 10 -11.76 -0.83 13.91
C ASP A 10 -11.22 -2.28 13.94
N TRP A 11 -10.36 -2.61 12.97
CA TRP A 11 -9.74 -3.94 12.88
C TRP A 11 -8.64 -4.16 13.94
N GLY A 12 -8.13 -3.07 14.52
CA GLY A 12 -7.09 -3.08 15.54
C GLY A 12 -5.66 -3.29 14.98
N ASP A 13 -4.72 -2.52 15.53
CA ASP A 13 -3.29 -2.66 15.21
C ASP A 13 -2.75 -4.02 15.66
N GLY A 14 -1.99 -4.70 14.80
CA GLY A 14 -1.44 -6.03 15.02
C GLY A 14 -2.44 -7.19 14.90
N ARG A 15 -3.70 -6.91 14.51
CA ARG A 15 -4.80 -7.89 14.54
C ARG A 15 -5.40 -8.20 13.19
N VAL A 16 -4.95 -7.57 12.10
CA VAL A 16 -5.52 -7.78 10.77
C VAL A 16 -5.43 -9.25 10.36
N ALA A 17 -4.30 -9.91 10.66
CA ALA A 17 -4.09 -11.32 10.38
C ALA A 17 -5.00 -12.29 11.17
N GLN A 18 -5.69 -11.81 12.21
CA GLN A 18 -6.55 -12.63 13.07
C GLN A 18 -8.03 -12.55 12.67
N ARG A 19 -8.39 -11.64 11.75
CA ARG A 19 -9.78 -11.50 11.31
C ARG A 19 -10.24 -12.71 10.50
N PRO A 20 -11.54 -13.05 10.56
CA PRO A 20 -12.13 -14.01 9.63
C PRO A 20 -11.88 -13.55 8.20
N HIS A 21 -11.24 -14.41 7.41
CA HIS A 21 -10.74 -14.04 6.08
C HIS A 21 -11.89 -13.62 5.15
N GLU A 22 -12.96 -14.42 5.10
CA GLU A 22 -14.11 -14.18 4.23
C GLU A 22 -14.84 -12.87 4.56
N GLU A 23 -14.99 -12.55 5.85
CA GLU A 23 -15.61 -11.29 6.28
C GLU A 23 -14.77 -10.08 5.88
N ALA A 24 -13.45 -10.13 6.10
CA ALA A 24 -12.55 -9.04 5.74
C ALA A 24 -12.46 -8.84 4.22
N VAL A 25 -12.49 -9.91 3.44
CA VAL A 25 -12.58 -9.84 1.97
C VAL A 25 -13.91 -9.22 1.54
N ALA A 26 -15.04 -9.65 2.11
CA ALA A 26 -16.35 -9.10 1.78
C ALA A 26 -16.44 -7.60 2.07
N GLU A 27 -15.90 -7.14 3.21
CA GLU A 27 -15.81 -5.70 3.55
C GLU A 27 -15.02 -4.92 2.49
N LEU A 28 -13.90 -5.46 2.00
CA LEU A 28 -13.08 -4.83 0.94
C LEU A 28 -13.79 -4.82 -0.42
N VAL A 29 -14.45 -5.92 -0.80
CA VAL A 29 -15.21 -6.01 -2.05
C VAL A 29 -16.32 -4.96 -2.06
N GLU A 30 -17.03 -4.78 -0.93
CA GLU A 30 -18.10 -3.79 -0.85
C GLU A 30 -17.59 -2.36 -1.02
N VAL A 31 -16.40 -2.05 -0.48
CA VAL A 31 -15.75 -0.76 -0.76
C VAL A 31 -15.47 -0.60 -2.26
N MET A 32 -14.91 -1.62 -2.92
CA MET A 32 -14.61 -1.55 -4.37
C MET A 32 -15.89 -1.41 -5.21
N ARG A 33 -16.99 -2.08 -4.85
CA ARG A 33 -18.29 -1.92 -5.53
C ARG A 33 -18.81 -0.49 -5.42
N ARG A 34 -18.67 0.11 -4.24
CA ARG A 34 -19.16 1.47 -3.97
C ARG A 34 -18.31 2.53 -4.65
N THR A 35 -16.98 2.40 -4.62
CA THR A 35 -16.07 3.41 -5.15
C THR A 35 -15.74 3.22 -6.63
N ARG A 36 -15.96 2.00 -7.17
CA ARG A 36 -15.63 1.60 -8.54
C ARG A 36 -14.23 2.06 -8.97
N PRO A 37 -13.17 1.60 -8.27
CA PRO A 37 -11.84 2.15 -8.47
C PRO A 37 -11.25 1.74 -9.82
N ASP A 38 -10.68 2.68 -10.56
CA ASP A 38 -9.83 2.38 -11.72
C ASP A 38 -8.52 1.71 -11.32
N VAL A 39 -8.02 2.06 -10.13
CA VAL A 39 -6.72 1.60 -9.60
C VAL A 39 -6.85 1.27 -8.12
N VAL A 40 -6.36 0.09 -7.74
CA VAL A 40 -6.16 -0.32 -6.35
C VAL A 40 -4.66 -0.42 -6.09
N ILE A 41 -4.21 0.14 -4.96
CA ILE A 41 -2.81 0.08 -4.52
C ILE A 41 -2.77 -0.57 -3.14
N THR A 42 -1.93 -1.60 -2.97
CA THR A 42 -1.70 -2.26 -1.67
C THR A 42 -0.25 -2.71 -1.52
N PHE A 43 0.08 -3.38 -0.41
CA PHE A 43 1.40 -3.98 -0.22
C PHE A 43 1.61 -5.18 -1.14
N GLY A 44 2.86 -5.45 -1.52
CA GLY A 44 3.21 -6.74 -2.14
C GLY A 44 3.04 -7.91 -1.16
N PRO A 45 3.11 -9.17 -1.64
CA PRO A 45 2.87 -10.37 -0.83
C PRO A 45 3.75 -10.49 0.42
N ASP A 46 4.91 -9.83 0.42
CA ASP A 46 5.84 -9.81 1.56
C ASP A 46 5.53 -8.71 2.59
N GLY A 47 4.49 -7.89 2.35
CA GLY A 47 4.12 -6.78 3.21
C GLY A 47 5.16 -5.66 3.25
N ILE A 48 6.12 -5.63 2.31
CA ILE A 48 7.33 -4.79 2.26
C ILE A 48 8.34 -5.05 3.39
N SER A 49 7.84 -5.06 4.62
CA SER A 49 8.56 -5.17 5.88
C SER A 49 8.46 -6.55 6.54
N GLY A 50 7.60 -7.42 6.01
CA GLY A 50 7.20 -8.65 6.69
C GLY A 50 6.33 -8.43 7.94
N HIS A 51 5.78 -7.22 8.14
CA HIS A 51 4.80 -6.99 9.20
C HIS A 51 3.55 -7.86 8.96
N PRO A 52 3.05 -8.62 9.95
CA PRO A 52 1.91 -9.52 9.77
C PRO A 52 0.67 -8.82 9.20
N ASP A 53 0.36 -7.61 9.64
CA ASP A 53 -0.79 -6.88 9.10
C ASP A 53 -0.59 -6.45 7.64
N HIS A 54 0.63 -6.07 7.25
CA HIS A 54 0.90 -5.68 5.86
C HIS A 54 0.79 -6.88 4.91
N VAL A 55 1.27 -8.04 5.36
CA VAL A 55 1.10 -9.31 4.63
C VAL A 55 -0.38 -9.68 4.55
N ALA A 56 -1.10 -9.63 5.68
CA ALA A 56 -2.51 -9.96 5.73
C ALA A 56 -3.35 -9.05 4.82
N ILE A 57 -3.20 -7.72 4.91
CA ILE A 57 -3.95 -6.79 4.05
C ILE A 57 -3.58 -6.95 2.57
N SER A 58 -2.32 -7.29 2.24
CA SER A 58 -1.91 -7.59 0.86
C SER A 58 -2.75 -8.74 0.29
N HIS A 59 -2.81 -9.87 1.01
CA HIS A 59 -3.58 -11.03 0.58
C HIS A 59 -5.09 -10.74 0.51
N LEU A 60 -5.65 -10.12 1.54
CA LEU A 60 -7.07 -9.77 1.60
C LEU A 60 -7.48 -8.84 0.45
N THR A 61 -6.70 -7.79 0.19
CA THR A 61 -6.98 -6.84 -0.90
C THR A 61 -6.86 -7.51 -2.26
N THR A 62 -5.87 -8.39 -2.45
CA THR A 62 -5.67 -9.11 -3.71
C THR A 62 -6.84 -10.03 -4.02
N GLU A 63 -7.33 -10.78 -3.02
CA GLU A 63 -8.49 -11.65 -3.18
C GLU A 63 -9.76 -10.83 -3.46
N ALA A 64 -10.01 -9.77 -2.67
CA ALA A 64 -11.15 -8.88 -2.89
C ALA A 64 -11.14 -8.25 -4.29
N PHE A 65 -9.95 -7.82 -4.77
CA PHE A 65 -9.80 -7.28 -6.11
C PHE A 65 -10.16 -8.31 -7.19
N ARG A 66 -9.71 -9.57 -7.06
CA ARG A 66 -10.07 -10.63 -8.01
C ARG A 66 -11.57 -10.88 -8.03
N GLN A 67 -12.22 -10.94 -6.88
CA GLN A 67 -13.67 -11.11 -6.79
C GLN A 67 -14.42 -9.94 -7.45
N TYR A 68 -14.00 -8.71 -7.15
CA TYR A 68 -14.55 -7.50 -7.78
C TYR A 68 -14.39 -7.52 -9.31
N CYS A 69 -13.22 -7.91 -9.84
CA CYS A 69 -13.02 -7.98 -11.29
C CYS A 69 -13.94 -8.98 -11.99
N VAL A 70 -14.24 -10.12 -11.36
CA VAL A 70 -15.19 -11.10 -11.91
C VAL A 70 -16.60 -10.51 -12.03
N GLU A 71 -16.99 -9.62 -11.13
CA GLU A 71 -18.29 -8.93 -11.16
C GLU A 71 -18.34 -7.80 -12.20
N MET A 72 -17.18 -7.26 -12.63
CA MET A 72 -17.07 -6.12 -13.53
C MET A 72 -16.92 -6.49 -15.02
N VAL A 73 -16.96 -7.78 -15.38
CA VAL A 73 -16.67 -8.30 -16.74
C VAL A 73 -17.47 -7.61 -17.87
N ASP A 74 -18.63 -7.00 -17.56
CA ASP A 74 -19.49 -6.30 -18.52
C ASP A 74 -19.40 -4.75 -18.45
N GLN A 75 -18.47 -4.17 -17.68
CA GLN A 75 -18.32 -2.72 -17.54
C GLN A 75 -17.07 -2.19 -18.28
N ALA A 76 -17.17 -0.97 -18.82
CA ALA A 76 -16.08 -0.36 -19.59
C ALA A 76 -14.91 0.04 -18.67
N GLY A 77 -13.77 -0.65 -18.82
CA GLY A 77 -12.51 -0.38 -18.13
C GLY A 77 -12.14 -1.51 -17.16
N GLU A 78 -10.99 -2.15 -17.40
CA GLU A 78 -10.46 -3.15 -16.46
C GLU A 78 -9.73 -2.43 -15.32
N PRO A 79 -10.21 -2.54 -14.06
CA PRO A 79 -9.50 -1.97 -12.94
C PRO A 79 -8.12 -2.63 -12.81
N GLN A 80 -7.15 -1.91 -12.26
CA GLN A 80 -5.77 -2.38 -12.14
C GLN A 80 -5.34 -2.50 -10.68
N LEU A 81 -4.52 -3.51 -10.38
CA LEU A 81 -3.93 -3.69 -9.05
C LEU A 81 -2.43 -3.47 -9.09
N TYR A 82 -1.94 -2.58 -8.22
CA TYR A 82 -0.52 -2.31 -8.05
C TYR A 82 -0.04 -2.62 -6.63
N TYR A 83 1.08 -3.32 -6.55
CA TYR A 83 1.83 -3.48 -5.31
C TYR A 83 2.88 -2.39 -5.17
N VAL A 84 2.96 -1.79 -3.99
CA VAL A 84 4.08 -0.91 -3.63
C VAL A 84 5.36 -1.75 -3.56
N VAL A 85 6.39 -1.33 -4.28
CA VAL A 85 7.69 -2.01 -4.31
C VAL A 85 8.65 -1.32 -3.34
N ARG A 86 9.54 -2.12 -2.74
CA ARG A 86 10.64 -1.60 -1.92
C ARG A 86 11.47 -0.57 -2.68
N SER A 87 11.43 0.68 -2.24
CA SER A 87 12.33 1.76 -2.67
C SER A 87 13.34 2.08 -1.56
N ALA A 88 14.36 2.88 -1.89
CA ALA A 88 15.31 3.38 -0.89
C ALA A 88 14.63 4.17 0.24
N ALA A 89 13.41 4.69 0.03
CA ALA A 89 12.64 5.42 1.05
C ALA A 89 12.08 4.53 2.17
N ILE A 90 12.14 3.21 2.03
CA ILE A 90 11.73 2.29 3.10
C ILE A 90 12.87 2.15 4.09
N LEU A 91 12.63 2.67 5.29
CA LEU A 91 13.59 2.71 6.38
C LEU A 91 14.09 1.33 6.77
N SER A 92 15.37 1.26 7.15
CA SER A 92 15.99 0.03 7.65
C SER A 92 15.29 -0.55 8.88
N CYS A 93 14.61 0.27 9.69
CA CYS A 93 13.78 -0.22 10.80
C CYS A 93 12.63 -1.11 10.34
N CYS A 94 12.09 -0.85 9.15
CA CYS A 94 11.03 -1.65 8.52
C CYS A 94 11.58 -2.91 7.84
N LEU A 95 12.90 -3.02 7.63
CA LEU A 95 13.53 -4.14 6.94
C LEU A 95 14.12 -5.22 7.87
N LYS A 96 13.87 -5.12 9.20
CA LYS A 96 14.47 -6.02 10.20
C LYS A 96 13.85 -7.42 10.26
N ARG A 97 12.89 -7.78 9.41
CA ARG A 97 12.21 -9.09 9.44
C ARG A 97 12.28 -9.84 8.09
N LYS A 98 12.99 -10.98 8.16
CA LYS A 98 13.09 -12.13 7.22
C LYS A 98 13.66 -11.91 5.80
N LYS A 99 14.36 -12.95 5.35
CA LYS A 99 15.05 -13.09 4.05
C LYS A 99 14.12 -12.77 2.89
N ALA A 100 14.66 -12.03 1.93
CA ALA A 100 14.03 -11.63 0.69
C ALA A 100 13.26 -12.79 0.04
N THR A 101 11.93 -12.68 0.04
CA THR A 101 11.13 -13.10 -1.11
C THR A 101 11.59 -12.32 -2.34
N ASP A 102 11.42 -12.92 -3.52
CA ASP A 102 11.80 -12.33 -4.79
C ASP A 102 11.32 -10.87 -4.87
N VAL A 103 12.27 -9.95 -5.08
CA VAL A 103 11.94 -8.54 -5.22
C VAL A 103 11.05 -8.40 -6.46
N LEU A 104 9.80 -7.99 -6.25
CA LEU A 104 8.87 -7.76 -7.35
C LEU A 104 9.50 -6.78 -8.36
N PRO A 105 9.47 -7.08 -9.66
CA PRO A 105 10.05 -6.19 -10.66
C PRO A 105 9.26 -4.89 -10.72
N VAL A 106 9.95 -3.76 -10.79
CA VAL A 106 9.31 -2.46 -10.98
C VAL A 106 8.74 -2.41 -12.40
N THR A 107 7.42 -2.33 -12.51
CA THR A 107 6.73 -2.15 -13.81
C THR A 107 6.15 -0.76 -13.96
N THR A 108 6.05 0.02 -12.88
CA THR A 108 5.53 1.38 -12.91
C THR A 108 6.29 2.28 -11.95
N ARG A 109 6.55 3.51 -12.41
CA ARG A 109 7.31 4.52 -11.70
C ARG A 109 6.59 5.86 -11.79
N ILE A 110 6.29 6.45 -10.64
CA ILE A 110 5.62 7.75 -10.57
C ILE A 110 6.59 8.77 -9.99
N ASN A 111 6.91 9.79 -10.79
CA ASN A 111 7.69 10.91 -10.30
C ASN A 111 6.78 11.86 -9.51
N ILE A 112 7.06 12.00 -8.22
CA ILE A 112 6.28 12.81 -7.27
C ILE A 112 6.95 14.16 -6.99
N ARG A 113 7.84 14.68 -7.84
CA ARG A 113 8.58 15.94 -7.56
C ARG A 113 7.64 17.10 -7.22
N CYS A 114 6.54 17.24 -7.97
CA CYS A 114 5.56 18.30 -7.74
C CYS A 114 4.73 18.12 -6.46
N SER A 115 4.51 16.86 -6.04
CA SER A 115 3.71 16.51 -4.85
C SER A 115 4.57 16.24 -3.61
N TRP A 116 5.89 16.30 -3.73
CA TRP A 116 6.84 16.01 -2.67
C TRP A 116 6.64 16.89 -1.42
N PRO A 117 6.46 18.22 -1.54
CA PRO A 117 6.19 19.05 -0.37
C PRO A 117 4.94 18.60 0.40
N GLN A 118 3.87 18.21 -0.30
CA GLN A 118 2.61 17.75 0.27
C GLN A 118 2.78 16.40 0.97
N LYS A 119 3.54 15.46 0.37
CA LYS A 119 3.89 14.17 1.00
C LYS A 119 4.63 14.39 2.32
N ILE A 120 5.66 15.25 2.32
CA ILE A 120 6.45 15.52 3.54
C ILE A 120 5.62 16.23 4.61
N ALA A 121 4.75 17.18 4.23
CA ALA A 121 3.83 17.81 5.17
C ALA A 121 2.87 16.79 5.81
N ALA A 122 2.29 15.89 5.01
CA ALA A 122 1.41 14.84 5.50
C ALA A 122 2.14 13.87 6.44
N MET A 123 3.34 13.43 6.09
CA MET A 123 4.17 12.57 6.92
C MET A 123 4.52 13.22 8.28
N ARG A 124 4.79 14.53 8.31
CA ARG A 124 5.06 15.27 9.56
C ARG A 124 3.84 15.45 10.45
N ALA A 125 2.62 15.35 9.92
CA ALA A 125 1.41 15.42 10.72
C ALA A 125 1.25 14.22 11.67
N TYR A 126 1.88 13.07 11.35
CA TYR A 126 1.92 11.89 12.22
C TYR A 126 2.94 12.06 13.35
N GLN A 127 2.56 12.81 14.39
CA GLN A 127 3.45 13.18 15.50
C GLN A 127 4.10 11.97 16.19
N SER A 128 3.36 10.87 16.38
CA SER A 128 3.87 9.63 16.98
C SER A 128 4.94 8.93 16.14
N GLN A 129 5.03 9.24 14.85
CA GLN A 129 5.96 8.64 13.89
C GLN A 129 7.08 9.59 13.46
N LYS A 130 7.29 10.70 14.18
CA LYS A 130 8.36 11.68 13.88
C LYS A 130 9.74 11.03 13.73
N HIS A 131 10.05 10.02 14.54
CA HIS A 131 11.31 9.30 14.51
C HIS A 131 11.60 8.63 13.14
N LEU A 132 10.56 8.23 12.39
CA LEU A 132 10.70 7.70 11.03
C LEU A 132 11.12 8.79 10.04
N ILE A 133 10.57 9.99 10.17
CA ILE A 133 10.94 11.14 9.32
C ILE A 133 12.38 11.55 9.56
N ASP A 134 12.78 11.62 10.82
CA ASP A 134 14.14 11.95 11.21
C ASP A 134 15.14 10.89 10.70
N ALA A 135 14.75 9.61 10.72
CA ALA A 135 15.55 8.54 10.14
C ALA A 135 15.63 8.64 8.61
N LEU A 136 14.53 9.00 7.93
CA LEU A 136 14.48 9.12 6.47
C LEU A 136 15.34 10.28 5.97
N GLN A 137 15.34 11.39 6.71
CA GLN A 137 16.17 12.57 6.42
C GLN A 137 17.67 12.28 6.49
N LYS A 138 18.09 11.35 7.36
CA LYS A 138 19.50 10.95 7.47
C LYS A 138 19.98 10.11 6.29
N ASP A 139 19.08 9.37 5.66
CA ASP A 139 19.38 8.67 4.40
C ASP A 139 19.19 9.65 3.23
N VAL A 140 20.28 10.36 2.88
CA VAL A 140 20.27 11.39 1.83
C VAL A 140 19.79 10.85 0.48
N LYS A 141 20.09 9.59 0.16
CA LYS A 141 19.68 8.97 -1.11
C LYS A 141 18.17 8.72 -1.11
N ALA A 142 17.66 8.12 -0.03
CA ALA A 142 16.24 7.91 0.19
C ALA A 142 15.45 9.22 0.23
N TRP A 143 15.93 10.20 0.99
CA TRP A 143 15.32 11.52 1.15
C TRP A 143 15.21 12.31 -0.15
N ASN A 144 16.17 12.15 -1.06
CA ASN A 144 16.18 12.85 -2.34
C ASN A 144 15.51 12.08 -3.48
N THR A 145 15.09 10.82 -3.23
CA THR A 145 14.33 10.06 -4.22
C THR A 145 12.99 10.75 -4.47
N ARG A 146 12.63 10.91 -5.74
CA ARG A 146 11.38 11.53 -6.19
C ARG A 146 10.49 10.54 -6.94
N ASP A 147 10.87 9.28 -6.99
CA ASP A 147 10.16 8.25 -7.70
C ASP A 147 9.55 7.27 -6.69
N GLU A 148 8.24 7.09 -6.76
CA GLU A 148 7.52 5.98 -6.11
C GLU A 148 7.42 4.81 -7.08
N LEU A 149 7.69 3.61 -6.57
CA LEU A 149 7.88 2.41 -7.39
C LEU A 149 6.77 1.41 -7.11
N PHE A 150 6.21 0.86 -8.19
CA PHE A 150 5.09 -0.07 -8.14
C PHE A 150 5.31 -1.25 -9.09
N HIS A 151 4.64 -2.36 -8.75
CA HIS A 151 4.51 -3.54 -9.58
C HIS A 151 3.03 -3.74 -9.90
N ARG A 152 2.67 -3.60 -11.17
CA ARG A 152 1.37 -3.99 -11.71
C ARG A 152 1.20 -5.51 -11.60
N ALA A 153 0.26 -5.94 -10.76
CA ALA A 153 -0.05 -7.34 -10.51
C ALA A 153 -1.18 -7.87 -11.42
N TYR A 154 -2.11 -6.99 -11.81
CA TYR A 154 -3.23 -7.24 -12.73
C TYR A 154 -3.40 -6.01 -13.64
#